data_AF-A8LMN3-F1
#
_entry.id   AF-A8LMN3-F1
#
_cell.length_a   1.000
_cell.length_b   1.000
_cell.length_c   1.000
_cell.angle_alpha   90.00
_cell.angle_beta   90.00
_cell.angle_gamma   90.00
#
_symmetry.space_group_name_H-M   'P 1'
#
loop_
_entity.id
_entity.type
_entity.pdbx_description
1 polymer ?
#
loop_
_entity_poly.entity_id
_entity_poly.type
_entity_poly.pdbx_seq_one_letter_code
_entity_poly.pdbx_strand_id
1 'polypeptide(L)'
;MFLTGDRFAFTFTEAPSAKAPRSPFFKFDKESSWQATRVLMFSGGLDSLSGAVEEIAEHGQRVALVSHFSATKIAPVQRYMQRSLADAFGANTCQHVPVQVQMMGRSLKEGTHRSRSFLFAALGAITAEAFDLNRVSFHENGVVSLNLPPVGNVLGTRATRTTHPQTLSRFTALLGQVFQGAMRVDNPYFWRTKKEVVETIARLNMAEQIAVSRSCADVHNQTRQHPHCGRCSQCIDRLEGSRTDVRDREIALSYVRNAQAFEYMTPEDLERSLPAVLDAVMHVQQPPETALDMIRGLLARHGSSVAGVMRKALDQRAAGSFPAHSLPRLYGEMQTQVLLPTVAVAAAPAGRAEPETIAVEIDGAARWVRVGPHITFQRDANADLLLVLAESWLSGAGQGLTPLDYPCISAPELARRLGLESEEALRRRVLRARNALQKKFASSGLDADATREIIENVPWQGYRLAPDRVTVRRRVDKG
;
A
#
# COMPACT_ATOMS: atom_id res chain seq x y z
N MET A 1 5.99 -8.94 16.24
CA MET A 1 6.13 -9.69 14.99
C MET A 1 6.34 -8.70 13.86
N PHE A 2 7.36 -8.97 13.04
CA PHE A 2 7.73 -8.16 11.87
C PHE A 2 6.58 -7.91 10.88
N LEU A 3 5.55 -8.77 10.91
CA LEU A 3 4.33 -8.71 10.12
C LEU A 3 3.63 -7.33 10.15
N THR A 4 3.32 -6.83 11.35
CA THR A 4 2.56 -5.58 11.55
C THR A 4 3.34 -4.50 12.31
N GLY A 5 4.45 -4.88 12.97
CA GLY A 5 5.19 -4.03 13.91
C GLY A 5 4.74 -4.19 15.36
N ASP A 6 3.63 -4.88 15.64
CA ASP A 6 3.12 -5.09 17.00
C ASP A 6 3.94 -6.14 17.77
N ARG A 7 3.82 -6.20 19.09
CA ARG A 7 4.34 -7.33 19.90
C ARG A 7 3.25 -8.37 20.09
N PHE A 8 3.58 -9.64 19.83
CA PHE A 8 2.65 -10.77 19.94
C PHE A 8 3.12 -11.67 21.08
N ALA A 9 2.20 -12.05 21.95
CA ALA A 9 2.39 -13.07 22.96
C ALA A 9 1.31 -14.13 22.76
N PHE A 10 1.71 -15.40 22.78
CA PHE A 10 0.80 -16.52 22.61
C PHE A 10 0.77 -17.33 23.91
N THR A 11 -0.44 -17.65 24.36
CA THR A 11 -0.67 -18.55 25.49
C THR A 11 -1.63 -19.62 25.00
N PHE A 12 -1.21 -20.87 25.08
CA PHE A 12 -2.01 -22.01 24.67
C PHE A 12 -2.67 -22.60 25.91
N THR A 13 -3.96 -22.88 25.81
CA THR A 13 -4.74 -23.55 26.86
C THR A 13 -5.37 -24.79 26.26
N GLU A 14 -5.31 -25.90 26.98
CA GLU A 14 -5.94 -27.14 26.57
C GLU A 14 -7.45 -26.93 26.40
N ALA A 15 -8.01 -27.44 25.31
CA ALA A 15 -9.45 -27.36 25.08
C ALA A 15 -10.16 -28.28 26.09
N PRO A 16 -11.29 -27.85 26.70
CA PRO A 16 -12.02 -28.66 27.68
C PRO A 16 -12.52 -30.01 27.14
N SER A 17 -12.59 -30.18 25.81
CA SER A 17 -12.88 -31.46 25.19
C SER A 17 -12.14 -31.61 23.86
N ALA A 18 -11.69 -32.82 23.55
CA ALA A 18 -11.05 -33.18 22.28
C ALA A 18 -11.99 -33.18 21.06
N LYS A 19 -13.30 -32.97 21.27
CA LYS A 19 -14.31 -33.01 20.21
C LYS A 19 -14.74 -31.60 19.81
N ALA A 20 -13.96 -30.95 18.96
CA ALA A 20 -14.52 -29.89 18.13
C ALA A 20 -15.62 -30.48 17.23
N PRO A 21 -16.73 -29.77 16.98
CA PRO A 21 -17.73 -30.20 16.01
C PRO A 21 -17.03 -30.44 14.66
N ARG A 22 -16.97 -31.69 14.20
CA ARG A 22 -16.43 -32.00 12.87
C ARG A 22 -17.39 -31.42 11.83
N SER A 23 -16.88 -30.59 10.92
CA SER A 23 -17.68 -30.14 9.78
C SER A 23 -18.03 -31.34 8.91
N PRO A 24 -19.31 -31.62 8.63
CA PRO A 24 -19.70 -32.72 7.76
C PRO A 24 -19.32 -32.47 6.28
N PHE A 25 -18.94 -31.24 5.93
CA PHE A 25 -18.74 -30.81 4.54
C PHE A 25 -17.31 -30.99 4.02
N PHE A 26 -16.34 -31.21 4.90
CA PHE A 26 -14.95 -31.46 4.50
C PHE A 26 -14.45 -32.75 5.15
N LYS A 27 -14.41 -33.82 4.35
CA LYS A 27 -13.75 -35.06 4.71
C LYS A 27 -12.32 -35.01 4.16
N PHE A 28 -11.39 -34.75 5.06
CA PHE A 28 -9.95 -34.74 4.78
C PHE A 28 -9.27 -36.05 5.18
N ASP A 29 -10.04 -37.05 5.63
CA ASP A 29 -9.51 -38.36 6.01
C ASP A 29 -8.90 -39.11 4.82
N LYS A 30 -8.06 -40.11 5.11
CA LYS A 30 -7.40 -40.97 4.08
C LYS A 30 -8.40 -41.74 3.22
N GLU A 31 -9.65 -41.85 3.65
CA GLU A 31 -10.75 -42.50 2.93
C GLU A 31 -11.48 -41.54 1.98
N SER A 32 -11.16 -40.25 1.99
CA SER A 32 -11.67 -39.27 1.05
C SER A 32 -11.22 -39.59 -0.37
N SER A 33 -12.14 -39.45 -1.33
CA SER A 33 -11.88 -39.72 -2.75
C SER A 33 -10.87 -38.76 -3.39
N TRP A 34 -10.53 -37.66 -2.71
CA TRP A 34 -9.58 -36.66 -3.17
C TRP A 34 -8.58 -36.29 -2.08
N GLN A 35 -7.30 -36.27 -2.44
CA GLN A 35 -6.18 -35.92 -1.55
C GLN A 35 -5.32 -34.83 -2.17
N ALA A 36 -5.11 -33.75 -1.43
CA ALA A 36 -4.15 -32.72 -1.81
C ALA A 36 -2.71 -33.25 -1.66
N THR A 37 -1.82 -32.82 -2.55
CA THR A 37 -0.37 -32.99 -2.39
C THR A 37 0.32 -31.69 -1.99
N ARG A 38 -0.39 -30.56 -2.12
CA ARG A 38 0.11 -29.23 -1.80
C ARG A 38 -1.01 -28.32 -1.29
N VAL A 39 -0.74 -27.53 -0.26
CA VAL A 39 -1.66 -26.49 0.23
C VAL A 39 -1.16 -25.11 -0.19
N LEU A 40 -2.02 -24.37 -0.88
CA LEU A 40 -1.71 -23.05 -1.41
C LEU A 40 -2.64 -21.99 -0.81
N MET A 41 -2.04 -20.88 -0.41
CA MET A 41 -2.80 -19.71 0.01
C MET A 41 -3.34 -18.98 -1.22
N PHE A 42 -4.66 -18.96 -1.36
CA PHE A 42 -5.36 -18.52 -2.56
C PHE A 42 -6.21 -17.26 -2.31
N SER A 43 -5.68 -16.09 -2.68
CA SER A 43 -6.36 -14.81 -2.47
C SER A 43 -7.34 -14.46 -3.60
N GLY A 44 -7.20 -15.07 -4.78
CA GLY A 44 -7.87 -14.63 -6.01
C GLY A 44 -7.14 -13.49 -6.74
N GLY A 45 -5.91 -13.20 -6.33
CA GLY A 45 -4.99 -12.30 -7.01
C GLY A 45 -4.13 -13.02 -8.05
N LEU A 46 -3.45 -12.23 -8.88
CA LEU A 46 -2.61 -12.68 -9.99
C LEU A 46 -1.53 -13.68 -9.55
N ASP A 47 -0.80 -13.36 -8.48
CA ASP A 47 0.35 -14.16 -8.05
C ASP A 47 -0.10 -15.51 -7.48
N SER A 48 -1.19 -15.53 -6.70
CA SER A 48 -1.78 -16.78 -6.20
C SER A 48 -2.36 -17.65 -7.31
N LEU A 49 -2.88 -17.04 -8.38
CA LEU A 49 -3.33 -17.77 -9.57
C LEU A 49 -2.13 -18.38 -10.30
N SER A 50 -1.09 -17.60 -10.57
CA SER A 50 0.15 -18.07 -11.20
C SER A 50 0.75 -19.25 -10.45
N GLY A 51 0.85 -19.16 -9.12
CA GLY A 51 1.35 -20.27 -8.29
C GLY A 51 0.50 -21.53 -8.37
N ALA A 52 -0.84 -21.39 -8.40
CA ALA A 52 -1.72 -22.54 -8.58
C ALA A 52 -1.56 -23.18 -9.96
N VAL A 53 -1.47 -22.37 -11.02
CA VAL A 53 -1.26 -22.86 -12.39
C VAL A 53 0.10 -23.58 -12.50
N GLU A 54 1.16 -23.02 -11.95
CA GLU A 54 2.51 -23.62 -12.00
C GLU A 54 2.59 -24.95 -11.22
N GLU A 55 2.08 -24.99 -9.98
CA GLU A 55 2.09 -26.21 -9.17
C GLU A 55 1.29 -27.34 -9.82
N ILE A 56 0.18 -27.04 -10.49
CA ILE A 56 -0.62 -28.03 -11.21
C ILE A 56 0.08 -28.46 -12.51
N ALA A 57 0.41 -27.51 -13.38
CA ALA A 57 0.82 -27.78 -14.74
C ALA A 57 2.26 -28.30 -14.87
N GLU A 58 3.18 -27.79 -14.03
CA GLU A 58 4.61 -28.13 -14.14
C GLU A 58 5.05 -29.14 -13.08
N HIS A 59 4.46 -29.07 -11.90
CA HIS A 59 4.84 -29.93 -10.77
C HIS A 59 3.86 -31.09 -10.54
N GLY A 60 2.80 -31.19 -11.34
CA GLY A 60 1.82 -32.28 -11.28
C GLY A 60 1.10 -32.38 -9.93
N GLN A 61 1.01 -31.28 -9.18
CA GLN A 61 0.44 -31.27 -7.84
C GLN A 61 -1.08 -31.23 -7.88
N ARG A 62 -1.71 -31.87 -6.90
CA ARG A 62 -3.12 -31.66 -6.57
C ARG A 62 -3.20 -30.62 -5.47
N VAL A 63 -3.73 -29.44 -5.77
CA VAL A 63 -3.61 -28.27 -4.90
C VAL A 63 -4.90 -28.01 -4.10
N ALA A 64 -4.77 -27.91 -2.77
CA ALA A 64 -5.82 -27.35 -1.92
C ALA A 64 -5.67 -25.83 -1.88
N LEU A 65 -6.64 -25.12 -2.46
CA LEU A 65 -6.67 -23.66 -2.53
C LEU A 65 -7.37 -23.11 -1.30
N VAL A 66 -6.62 -22.64 -0.31
CA VAL A 66 -7.18 -22.11 0.95
C VAL A 66 -7.44 -20.62 0.80
N SER A 67 -8.67 -20.19 1.02
CA SER A 67 -9.04 -18.77 0.96
C SER A 67 -9.78 -18.32 2.21
N HIS A 68 -9.59 -17.06 2.59
CA HIS A 68 -10.40 -16.38 3.59
C HIS A 68 -11.22 -15.29 2.93
N PHE A 69 -12.51 -15.24 3.23
CA PHE A 69 -13.38 -14.16 2.76
C PHE A 69 -14.02 -13.44 3.95
N SER A 70 -13.53 -12.23 4.23
CA SER A 70 -14.19 -11.29 5.15
C SER A 70 -15.24 -10.42 4.44
N ALA A 71 -15.19 -10.35 3.10
CA ALA A 71 -16.10 -9.59 2.26
C ALA A 71 -16.63 -10.49 1.12
N THR A 72 -17.93 -10.41 0.85
CA THR A 72 -18.62 -11.26 -0.14
C THR A 72 -18.17 -11.02 -1.58
N LYS A 73 -17.48 -9.91 -1.86
CA LYS A 73 -17.05 -9.50 -3.21
C LYS A 73 -15.97 -10.37 -3.83
N ILE A 74 -15.07 -10.97 -3.04
CA ILE A 74 -13.93 -11.77 -3.57
C ILE A 74 -14.30 -13.24 -3.82
N ALA A 75 -15.28 -13.76 -3.09
CA ALA A 75 -15.66 -15.17 -3.16
C ALA A 75 -16.11 -15.63 -4.57
N PRO A 76 -16.87 -14.83 -5.36
CA PRO A 76 -17.20 -15.20 -6.74
C PRO A 76 -15.97 -15.30 -7.65
N VAL A 77 -14.97 -14.44 -7.46
CA VAL A 77 -13.73 -14.44 -8.26
C VAL A 77 -12.91 -15.69 -7.96
N GLN A 78 -12.76 -16.03 -6.68
CA GLN A 78 -12.05 -17.24 -6.26
C GLN A 78 -12.72 -18.51 -6.80
N ARG A 79 -14.07 -18.58 -6.73
CA ARG A 79 -14.83 -19.70 -7.31
C ARG A 79 -14.70 -19.78 -8.82
N TYR A 80 -14.74 -18.65 -9.53
CA TYR A 80 -14.55 -18.60 -10.97
C TYR A 80 -13.15 -19.13 -11.35
N MET A 81 -12.10 -18.64 -10.70
CA MET A 81 -10.73 -19.10 -10.98
C MET A 81 -10.52 -20.58 -10.69
N GLN A 82 -11.09 -21.09 -9.58
CA GLN A 82 -11.00 -22.52 -9.30
C GLN A 82 -11.67 -23.34 -10.42
N ARG A 83 -12.82 -22.90 -10.94
CA ARG A 83 -13.45 -23.57 -12.10
C ARG A 83 -12.57 -23.49 -13.32
N SER A 84 -12.01 -22.33 -13.64
CA SER A 84 -11.08 -22.19 -14.77
C SER A 84 -9.85 -23.11 -14.65
N LEU A 85 -9.29 -23.28 -13.44
CA LEU A 85 -8.22 -24.24 -13.19
C LEU A 85 -8.69 -25.68 -13.42
N ALA A 86 -9.87 -26.05 -12.91
CA ALA A 86 -10.45 -27.37 -13.09
C ALA A 86 -10.80 -27.67 -14.56
N ASP A 87 -11.28 -26.68 -15.32
CA ASP A 87 -11.61 -26.81 -16.73
C ASP A 87 -10.33 -26.97 -17.58
N ALA A 88 -9.26 -26.25 -17.24
CA ALA A 88 -8.00 -26.28 -17.96
C ALA A 88 -7.15 -27.53 -17.67
N PHE A 89 -7.11 -27.98 -16.41
CA PHE A 89 -6.20 -29.04 -15.96
C PHE A 89 -6.89 -30.32 -15.48
N GLY A 90 -8.22 -30.31 -15.40
CA GLY A 90 -9.05 -31.43 -14.97
C GLY A 90 -9.61 -31.27 -13.56
N ALA A 91 -10.82 -31.78 -13.34
CA ALA A 91 -11.61 -31.56 -12.11
C ALA A 91 -10.94 -32.04 -10.81
N ASN A 92 -9.99 -32.96 -10.90
CA ASN A 92 -9.30 -33.54 -9.74
C ASN A 92 -7.95 -32.85 -9.41
N THR A 93 -7.58 -31.79 -10.11
CA THR A 93 -6.29 -31.10 -9.89
C THR A 93 -6.33 -30.06 -8.78
N CYS A 94 -7.50 -29.50 -8.47
CA CYS A 94 -7.62 -28.51 -7.41
C CYS A 94 -8.95 -28.58 -6.67
N GLN A 95 -8.91 -28.29 -5.37
CA GLN A 95 -10.10 -28.12 -4.55
C GLN A 95 -10.01 -26.81 -3.76
N HIS A 96 -11.08 -26.01 -3.80
CA HIS A 96 -11.17 -24.76 -3.05
C HIS A 96 -11.70 -25.01 -1.65
N VAL A 97 -10.96 -24.54 -0.64
CA VAL A 97 -11.33 -24.57 0.77
C VAL A 97 -11.61 -23.11 1.22
N PRO A 98 -12.84 -22.62 1.01
CA PRO A 98 -13.24 -21.29 1.46
C PRO A 98 -13.57 -21.31 2.95
N VAL A 99 -12.86 -20.50 3.74
CA VAL A 99 -13.10 -20.38 5.18
C VAL A 99 -13.63 -18.99 5.51
N GLN A 100 -14.77 -18.95 6.18
CA GLN A 100 -15.33 -17.72 6.74
C GLN A 100 -14.95 -17.62 8.21
N VAL A 101 -14.24 -16.55 8.56
CA VAL A 101 -13.93 -16.22 9.95
C VAL A 101 -14.37 -14.79 10.21
N GLN A 102 -15.24 -14.62 11.21
CA GLN A 102 -15.77 -13.34 11.65
C GLN A 102 -15.54 -13.18 13.15
N MET A 103 -15.19 -11.97 13.57
CA MET A 103 -15.13 -11.65 15.00
C MET A 103 -16.54 -11.45 15.52
N MET A 104 -16.87 -12.11 16.64
CA MET A 104 -18.17 -12.01 17.30
C MET A 104 -18.02 -11.20 18.59
N GLY A 105 -18.94 -10.26 18.84
CA GLY A 105 -18.99 -9.45 20.07
C GLY A 105 -18.94 -7.94 19.86
N ARG A 106 -19.37 -7.17 20.87
CA ARG A 106 -19.55 -5.70 20.82
C ARG A 106 -18.25 -4.88 20.92
N SER A 107 -17.12 -5.49 21.32
CA SER A 107 -15.83 -4.82 21.45
C SER A 107 -14.82 -5.48 20.51
N LEU A 108 -14.74 -4.97 19.28
CA LEU A 108 -13.74 -5.40 18.31
C LEU A 108 -12.38 -4.86 18.76
N LYS A 109 -11.57 -5.71 19.42
CA LYS A 109 -10.22 -5.36 19.88
C LYS A 109 -9.22 -5.18 18.72
N GLU A 110 -9.51 -5.74 17.55
CA GLU A 110 -8.75 -5.53 16.31
C GLU A 110 -9.73 -5.09 15.22
N GLY A 111 -9.66 -3.81 14.82
CA GLY A 111 -10.41 -3.25 13.68
C GLY A 111 -9.53 -2.79 12.51
N THR A 112 -8.23 -3.08 12.55
CA THR A 112 -7.26 -2.62 11.54
C THR A 112 -7.01 -3.66 10.44
N HIS A 113 -7.43 -4.90 10.66
CA HIS A 113 -7.22 -6.06 9.79
C HIS A 113 -5.75 -6.36 9.48
N ARG A 114 -4.79 -5.78 10.21
CA ARG A 114 -3.36 -5.94 9.94
C ARG A 114 -2.84 -7.32 10.32
N SER A 115 -3.49 -8.00 11.25
CA SER A 115 -3.20 -9.39 11.63
C SER A 115 -3.87 -10.43 10.72
N ARG A 116 -4.60 -10.03 9.67
CA ARG A 116 -5.33 -10.97 8.77
C ARG A 116 -4.41 -12.02 8.15
N SER A 117 -3.17 -11.67 7.85
CA SER A 117 -2.17 -12.59 7.29
C SER A 117 -1.80 -13.72 8.25
N PHE A 118 -1.80 -13.47 9.57
CA PHE A 118 -1.59 -14.51 10.57
C PHE A 118 -2.76 -15.50 10.60
N LEU A 119 -3.99 -14.99 10.60
CA LEU A 119 -5.18 -15.83 10.43
C LEU A 119 -5.07 -16.69 9.17
N PHE A 120 -4.66 -16.08 8.06
CA PHE A 120 -4.55 -16.78 6.79
C PHE A 120 -3.51 -17.91 6.82
N ALA A 121 -2.31 -17.65 7.37
CA ALA A 121 -1.29 -18.69 7.55
C ALA A 121 -1.78 -19.82 8.47
N ALA A 122 -2.49 -19.51 9.56
CA ALA A 122 -3.05 -20.51 10.47
C ALA A 122 -4.10 -21.40 9.79
N LEU A 123 -5.00 -20.82 8.98
CA LEU A 123 -5.97 -21.59 8.19
C LEU A 123 -5.29 -22.52 7.19
N GLY A 124 -4.22 -22.07 6.55
CA GLY A 124 -3.39 -22.91 5.69
C GLY A 124 -2.79 -24.08 6.46
N ALA A 125 -2.21 -23.82 7.63
CA ALA A 125 -1.57 -24.85 8.45
C ALA A 125 -2.56 -25.91 8.95
N ILE A 126 -3.74 -25.47 9.42
CA ILE A 126 -4.84 -26.38 9.79
C ILE A 126 -5.26 -27.24 8.60
N THR A 127 -5.33 -26.66 7.40
CA THR A 127 -5.69 -27.40 6.18
C THR A 127 -4.60 -28.39 5.78
N ALA A 128 -3.33 -28.00 5.88
CA ALA A 128 -2.21 -28.88 5.60
C ALA A 128 -2.18 -30.08 6.57
N GLU A 129 -2.33 -29.81 7.87
CA GLU A 129 -2.43 -30.84 8.90
C GLU A 129 -3.59 -31.82 8.61
N ALA A 130 -4.75 -31.29 8.21
CA ALA A 130 -5.91 -32.11 7.87
C ALA A 130 -5.65 -33.06 6.69
N PHE A 131 -4.76 -32.71 5.76
CA PHE A 131 -4.33 -33.55 4.64
C PHE A 131 -3.06 -34.37 4.93
N ASP A 132 -2.58 -34.43 6.18
CA ASP A 132 -1.31 -35.09 6.53
C ASP A 132 -0.10 -34.47 5.80
N LEU A 133 -0.17 -33.15 5.54
CA LEU A 133 0.87 -32.35 4.89
C LEU A 133 1.50 -31.38 5.89
N ASN A 134 2.78 -31.10 5.70
CA ASN A 134 3.57 -30.23 6.57
C ASN A 134 4.01 -28.92 5.90
N ARG A 135 3.39 -28.54 4.77
CA ARG A 135 3.81 -27.36 3.99
C ARG A 135 2.64 -26.53 3.50
N VAL A 136 2.74 -25.23 3.75
CA VAL A 136 1.83 -24.19 3.24
C VAL A 136 2.62 -23.20 2.40
N SER A 137 2.23 -23.03 1.14
CA SER A 137 2.92 -22.13 0.22
C SER A 137 2.07 -20.89 -0.08
N PHE A 138 2.67 -19.71 0.12
CA PHE A 138 2.25 -18.47 -0.48
C PHE A 138 2.89 -18.33 -1.87
N HIS A 139 2.30 -17.53 -2.74
CA HIS A 139 2.87 -17.21 -4.05
C HIS A 139 2.72 -15.71 -4.27
N GLU A 140 3.59 -14.92 -3.64
CA GLU A 140 3.66 -13.47 -3.81
C GLU A 140 5.04 -13.11 -4.37
N ASN A 141 5.09 -12.31 -5.42
CA ASN A 141 6.36 -11.89 -6.02
C ASN A 141 7.30 -11.21 -5.00
N GLY A 142 8.59 -11.24 -5.29
CA GLY A 142 9.65 -10.76 -4.41
C GLY A 142 9.58 -9.29 -4.08
N VAL A 143 9.27 -8.44 -5.06
CA VAL A 143 9.23 -6.98 -4.90
C VAL A 143 8.16 -6.58 -3.88
N VAL A 144 6.97 -7.18 -4.01
CA VAL A 144 5.87 -6.99 -3.06
C VAL A 144 6.17 -7.65 -1.71
N SER A 145 6.85 -8.81 -1.69
CA SER A 145 7.20 -9.51 -0.46
C SER A 145 8.23 -8.75 0.38
N LEU A 146 9.21 -8.11 -0.26
CA LEU A 146 10.17 -7.19 0.36
C LEU A 146 9.44 -5.96 0.92
N ASN A 147 8.45 -5.46 0.17
CA ASN A 147 7.63 -4.31 0.55
C ASN A 147 8.50 -3.11 0.96
N LEU A 148 9.53 -2.82 0.14
CA LEU A 148 10.45 -1.72 0.38
C LEU A 148 9.69 -0.39 0.33
N PRO A 149 9.93 0.53 1.27
CA PRO A 149 9.21 1.78 1.31
C PRO A 149 9.53 2.59 0.04
N PRO A 150 8.52 3.00 -0.75
CA PRO A 150 8.77 3.73 -1.98
C PRO A 150 9.40 5.10 -1.70
N VAL A 151 9.11 5.69 -0.53
CA VAL A 151 9.69 6.95 -0.04
C VAL A 151 10.37 6.73 1.31
N GLY A 152 11.53 7.35 1.55
CA GLY A 152 12.32 7.19 2.79
C GLY A 152 11.57 7.51 4.09
N ASN A 153 10.50 8.32 4.01
CA ASN A 153 9.69 8.73 5.16
C ASN A 153 8.47 7.83 5.44
N VAL A 154 8.25 6.76 4.67
CA VAL A 154 7.21 5.75 4.96
C VAL A 154 7.86 4.58 5.72
N LEU A 155 8.35 4.88 6.92
CA LEU A 155 8.73 3.86 7.89
C LEU A 155 7.51 3.50 8.76
N GLY A 156 7.04 2.26 8.66
CA GLY A 156 6.18 1.64 9.67
C GLY A 156 4.70 1.42 9.33
N THR A 157 4.20 0.27 9.80
CA THR A 157 2.80 -0.18 10.09
C THR A 157 1.69 -0.06 9.03
N ARG A 158 1.92 0.57 7.86
CA ARG A 158 0.88 0.79 6.84
C ARG A 158 0.72 -0.37 5.84
N ALA A 159 1.75 -1.19 5.66
CA ALA A 159 1.71 -2.35 4.76
C ALA A 159 2.20 -3.60 5.49
N THR A 160 1.36 -4.62 5.54
CA THR A 160 1.65 -5.90 6.19
C THR A 160 2.72 -6.64 5.41
N ARG A 161 3.81 -7.04 6.07
CA ARG A 161 4.90 -7.81 5.47
C ARG A 161 4.58 -9.30 5.46
N THR A 162 3.46 -9.65 4.82
CA THR A 162 2.80 -10.96 4.90
C THR A 162 3.70 -12.11 4.50
N THR A 163 4.36 -11.98 3.34
CA THR A 163 5.20 -13.02 2.72
C THR A 163 6.69 -12.70 2.81
N HIS A 164 7.06 -11.74 3.65
CA HIS A 164 8.47 -11.40 3.87
C HIS A 164 9.21 -12.58 4.52
N PRO A 165 10.45 -12.90 4.12
CA PRO A 165 11.21 -14.05 4.64
C PRO A 165 11.23 -14.12 6.18
N GLN A 166 11.49 -13.00 6.86
CA GLN A 166 11.43 -12.94 8.32
C GLN A 166 10.03 -13.29 8.90
N THR A 167 8.95 -12.84 8.26
CA THR A 167 7.58 -13.16 8.71
C THR A 167 7.31 -14.66 8.55
N LEU A 168 7.66 -15.23 7.39
CA LEU A 168 7.45 -16.65 7.08
C LEU A 168 8.28 -17.57 7.98
N SER A 169 9.53 -17.19 8.28
CA SER A 169 10.38 -17.89 9.25
C SER A 169 9.73 -17.90 10.64
N ARG A 170 9.19 -16.76 11.09
CA ARG A 170 8.48 -16.68 12.38
C ARG A 170 7.17 -17.46 12.39
N PHE A 171 6.42 -17.49 11.29
CA PHE A 171 5.23 -18.36 11.18
C PHE A 171 5.61 -19.83 11.23
N THR A 172 6.65 -20.24 10.49
CA THR A 172 7.18 -21.62 10.51
C THR A 172 7.57 -22.03 11.93
N ALA A 173 8.33 -21.18 12.65
CA ALA A 173 8.73 -21.48 14.02
C ALA A 173 7.52 -21.61 14.98
N LEU A 174 6.55 -20.71 14.88
CA LEU A 174 5.35 -20.75 15.72
C LEU A 174 4.48 -21.98 15.41
N LEU A 175 4.18 -22.23 14.14
CA LEU A 175 3.29 -23.31 13.73
C LEU A 175 3.94 -24.68 13.95
N GLY A 176 5.26 -24.80 13.78
CA GLY A 176 5.99 -26.01 14.13
C GLY A 176 5.88 -26.38 15.62
N GLN A 177 5.83 -25.39 16.51
CA GLN A 177 5.57 -25.62 17.94
C GLN A 177 4.12 -26.05 18.21
N VAL A 178 3.15 -25.49 17.48
CA VAL A 178 1.72 -25.76 17.68
C VAL A 178 1.33 -27.15 17.21
N PHE A 179 1.76 -27.55 16.02
CA PHE A 179 1.36 -28.82 15.41
C PHE A 179 2.29 -29.99 15.78
N GLN A 180 3.29 -29.77 16.65
CA GLN A 180 4.29 -30.77 17.04
C GLN A 180 4.95 -31.50 15.84
N GLY A 181 5.05 -30.80 14.70
CA GLY A 181 5.53 -31.32 13.44
C GLY A 181 6.35 -30.29 12.67
N ALA A 182 6.96 -30.70 11.56
CA ALA A 182 7.80 -29.84 10.72
C ALA A 182 6.98 -28.89 9.81
N MET A 183 5.94 -28.25 10.35
CA MET A 183 5.05 -27.35 9.60
C MET A 183 5.83 -26.16 9.06
N ARG A 184 5.96 -26.09 7.74
CA ARG A 184 6.71 -25.08 6.99
C ARG A 184 5.77 -24.13 6.26
N VAL A 185 6.03 -22.84 6.40
CA VAL A 185 5.38 -21.80 5.62
C VAL A 185 6.41 -21.12 4.73
N ASP A 186 6.21 -21.16 3.41
CA ASP A 186 7.14 -20.53 2.47
C ASP A 186 6.46 -19.75 1.34
N ASN A 187 7.31 -19.11 0.52
CA ASN A 187 6.89 -18.34 -0.65
C ASN A 187 7.86 -18.61 -1.81
N PRO A 188 7.58 -19.59 -2.69
CA PRO A 188 8.44 -19.94 -3.82
C PRO A 188 8.67 -18.77 -4.79
N TYR A 189 7.77 -17.78 -4.81
CA TYR A 189 7.84 -16.63 -5.71
C TYR A 189 8.68 -15.46 -5.18
N PHE A 190 9.35 -15.62 -4.03
CA PHE A 190 10.18 -14.57 -3.46
C PHE A 190 11.27 -14.06 -4.42
N TRP A 191 11.78 -14.91 -5.31
CA TRP A 191 12.82 -14.52 -6.28
C TRP A 191 12.27 -14.11 -7.65
N ARG A 192 10.95 -13.98 -7.78
CA ARG A 192 10.28 -13.63 -9.04
C ARG A 192 9.75 -12.20 -9.04
N THR A 193 9.79 -11.57 -10.19
CA THR A 193 9.17 -10.27 -10.47
C THR A 193 7.71 -10.43 -10.89
N LYS A 194 6.93 -9.35 -10.82
CA LYS A 194 5.54 -9.37 -11.33
C LYS A 194 5.45 -9.72 -12.82
N LYS A 195 6.43 -9.30 -13.63
CA LYS A 195 6.51 -9.66 -15.05
C LYS A 195 6.64 -11.18 -15.22
N GLU A 196 7.59 -11.81 -14.53
CA GLU A 196 7.81 -13.26 -14.61
C GLU A 196 6.57 -14.05 -14.14
N VAL A 197 5.86 -13.55 -13.13
CA VAL A 197 4.58 -14.12 -12.67
C VAL A 197 3.51 -14.09 -13.77
N VAL A 198 3.39 -12.97 -14.49
CA VAL A 198 2.45 -12.80 -15.62
C VAL A 198 2.86 -13.68 -16.81
N GLU A 199 4.15 -13.72 -17.14
CA GLU A 199 4.68 -14.57 -18.21
C GLU A 199 4.45 -16.05 -17.92
N THR A 200 4.53 -16.47 -16.66
CA THR A 200 4.20 -17.84 -16.24
C THR A 200 2.75 -18.18 -16.54
N ILE A 201 1.80 -17.31 -16.20
CA ILE A 201 0.37 -17.53 -16.50
C ILE A 201 0.15 -17.63 -18.01
N ALA A 202 0.77 -16.74 -18.78
CA ALA A 202 0.62 -16.72 -20.24
C ALA A 202 1.23 -17.98 -20.89
N ARG A 203 2.44 -18.38 -20.47
CA ARG A 203 3.15 -19.56 -20.96
C ARG A 203 2.40 -20.86 -20.65
N LEU A 204 1.66 -20.89 -19.55
CA LEU A 204 0.84 -22.03 -19.13
C LEU A 204 -0.62 -21.93 -19.63
N ASN A 205 -0.86 -21.16 -20.69
CA ASN A 205 -2.13 -21.05 -21.42
C ASN A 205 -3.33 -20.58 -20.57
N MET A 206 -3.11 -19.68 -19.61
CA MET A 206 -4.14 -19.12 -18.74
C MET A 206 -4.18 -17.58 -18.82
N ALA A 207 -3.70 -17.01 -19.92
CA ALA A 207 -3.54 -15.56 -20.10
C ALA A 207 -4.85 -14.77 -19.93
N GLU A 208 -5.98 -15.34 -20.34
CA GLU A 208 -7.31 -14.76 -20.22
C GLU A 208 -7.73 -14.56 -18.76
N GLN A 209 -7.19 -15.35 -17.83
CA GLN A 209 -7.47 -15.24 -16.41
C GLN A 209 -6.79 -14.03 -15.74
N ILE A 210 -5.76 -13.45 -16.38
CA ILE A 210 -5.07 -12.26 -15.88
C ILE A 210 -6.06 -11.11 -15.70
N ALA A 211 -6.94 -10.88 -16.67
CA ALA A 211 -7.92 -9.79 -16.66
C ALA A 211 -8.99 -9.96 -15.56
N VAL A 212 -9.31 -11.21 -15.21
CA VAL A 212 -10.32 -11.54 -14.21
C VAL A 212 -9.75 -11.49 -12.78
N SER A 213 -8.43 -11.61 -12.64
CA SER A 213 -7.76 -11.60 -11.34
C SER A 213 -7.91 -10.30 -10.54
N ARG A 214 -7.85 -10.43 -9.21
CA ARG A 214 -8.11 -9.33 -8.27
C ARG A 214 -7.04 -9.24 -7.18
N SER A 215 -5.92 -8.60 -7.51
CA SER A 215 -4.84 -8.31 -6.55
C SER A 215 -5.10 -7.05 -5.70
N CYS A 216 -6.11 -6.24 -6.01
CA CYS A 216 -6.32 -4.93 -5.39
C CYS A 216 -6.59 -5.03 -3.88
N ALA A 217 -5.79 -4.31 -3.07
CA ALA A 217 -5.93 -4.27 -1.61
C ALA A 217 -7.19 -3.50 -1.13
N ASP A 218 -7.72 -2.59 -1.95
CA ASP A 218 -8.93 -1.81 -1.65
C ASP A 218 -10.20 -2.59 -2.03
N VAL A 219 -10.46 -3.72 -1.37
CA VAL A 219 -11.60 -4.60 -1.68
C VAL A 219 -12.95 -3.94 -1.38
N HIS A 220 -13.01 -3.03 -0.41
CA HIS A 220 -14.26 -2.38 0.00
C HIS A 220 -14.83 -1.48 -1.10
N ASN A 221 -13.98 -0.72 -1.80
CA ASN A 221 -14.40 0.21 -2.84
C ASN A 221 -14.52 -0.42 -4.25
N GLN A 222 -14.26 -1.73 -4.40
CA GLN A 222 -14.38 -2.41 -5.69
C GLN A 222 -15.84 -2.46 -6.18
N THR A 223 -16.02 -2.20 -7.47
CA THR A 223 -17.27 -2.43 -8.21
C THR A 223 -17.01 -3.31 -9.43
N ARG A 224 -18.07 -3.76 -10.11
CA ARG A 224 -17.94 -4.52 -11.37
C ARG A 224 -17.21 -3.70 -12.46
N GLN A 225 -17.44 -2.39 -12.50
CA GLN A 225 -16.82 -1.47 -13.47
C GLN A 225 -15.42 -1.00 -13.04
N HIS A 226 -15.15 -0.95 -11.73
CA HIS A 226 -13.86 -0.57 -11.17
C HIS A 226 -13.32 -1.64 -10.22
N PRO A 227 -12.84 -2.77 -10.75
CA PRO A 227 -12.31 -3.88 -9.94
C PRO A 227 -10.93 -3.60 -9.33
N HIS A 228 -10.23 -2.57 -9.80
CA HIS A 228 -8.90 -2.20 -9.33
C HIS A 228 -8.81 -0.69 -9.13
N CYS A 229 -8.16 -0.26 -8.05
CA CYS A 229 -8.09 1.15 -7.70
C CYS A 229 -6.98 1.92 -8.43
N GLY A 230 -6.00 1.24 -9.06
CA GLY A 230 -4.87 1.87 -9.76
C GLY A 230 -3.83 2.58 -8.85
N ARG A 231 -4.07 2.61 -7.53
CA ARG A 231 -3.31 3.43 -6.58
C ARG A 231 -2.65 2.66 -5.42
N CYS A 232 -3.18 1.50 -5.03
CA CYS A 232 -2.55 0.68 -3.98
C CYS A 232 -1.27 0.00 -4.48
N SER A 233 -0.43 -0.50 -3.58
CA SER A 233 0.83 -1.20 -3.92
C SER A 233 0.63 -2.38 -4.87
N GLN A 234 -0.54 -3.02 -4.86
CA GLN A 234 -0.89 -4.14 -5.75
C GLN A 234 -1.46 -3.71 -7.11
N CYS A 235 -1.74 -2.42 -7.29
CA CYS A 235 -2.32 -1.86 -8.51
C CYS A 235 -1.48 -0.73 -9.10
N ILE A 236 -0.37 -0.37 -8.45
CA ILE A 236 0.49 0.74 -8.87
C ILE A 236 1.04 0.51 -10.26
N ASP A 237 1.40 -0.73 -10.59
CA ASP A 237 1.90 -1.19 -11.90
C ASP A 237 0.91 -0.98 -13.06
N ARG A 238 -0.33 -0.56 -12.78
CA ARG A 238 -1.30 -0.23 -13.83
C ARG A 238 -0.91 1.06 -14.52
N LEU A 239 -0.62 0.94 -15.81
CA LEU A 239 -0.09 1.99 -16.69
C LEU A 239 -0.92 3.28 -16.63
N GLU A 240 -2.20 3.21 -17.00
CA GLU A 240 -3.05 4.38 -17.22
C GLU A 240 -4.02 4.68 -16.05
N GLY A 241 -3.79 4.07 -14.87
CA GLY A 241 -4.60 4.38 -13.69
C GLY A 241 -4.46 5.85 -13.29
N SER A 242 -5.57 6.60 -13.26
CA SER A 242 -5.58 8.00 -12.82
C SER A 242 -5.31 8.10 -11.31
N ARG A 243 -4.44 9.02 -10.92
CA ARG A 243 -4.00 9.26 -9.53
C ARG A 243 -4.22 10.73 -9.18
N THR A 244 -5.35 11.02 -8.54
CA THR A 244 -5.75 12.40 -8.25
C THR A 244 -5.30 12.89 -6.87
N ASP A 245 -5.15 11.99 -5.88
CA ASP A 245 -4.61 12.33 -4.54
C ASP A 245 -3.09 12.52 -4.62
N VAL A 246 -2.57 13.57 -3.98
CA VAL A 246 -1.14 13.91 -3.93
C VAL A 246 -0.28 12.72 -3.46
N ARG A 247 -0.76 11.94 -2.48
CA ARG A 247 -0.01 10.79 -1.98
C ARG A 247 0.04 9.66 -2.99
N ASP A 248 -1.04 9.40 -3.72
CA ASP A 248 -1.05 8.36 -4.76
C ASP A 248 -0.08 8.73 -5.89
N ARG A 249 0.04 10.03 -6.20
CA ARG A 249 1.02 10.56 -7.17
C ARG A 249 2.45 10.39 -6.68
N GLU A 250 2.74 10.76 -5.44
CA GLU A 250 4.08 10.61 -4.84
C GLU A 250 4.53 9.14 -4.77
N ILE A 251 3.63 8.24 -4.40
CA ILE A 251 3.93 6.80 -4.40
C ILE A 251 4.23 6.33 -5.84
N ALA A 252 3.46 6.77 -6.84
CA ALA A 252 3.69 6.44 -8.25
C ALA A 252 4.99 7.03 -8.81
N LEU A 253 5.30 8.28 -8.49
CA LEU A 253 6.57 8.93 -8.83
C LEU A 253 7.75 8.18 -8.23
N SER A 254 7.64 7.82 -6.95
CA SER A 254 8.69 7.11 -6.25
C SER A 254 8.87 5.69 -6.78
N TYR A 255 7.76 5.02 -7.13
CA TYR A 255 7.79 3.73 -7.79
C TYR A 255 8.56 3.78 -9.13
N VAL A 256 8.30 4.76 -10.00
CA VAL A 256 9.03 4.88 -11.27
C VAL A 256 10.49 5.31 -11.10
N ARG A 257 10.79 6.16 -10.11
CA ARG A 257 12.17 6.55 -9.74
C ARG A 257 12.96 5.34 -9.26
N ASN A 258 12.39 4.56 -8.34
CA ASN A 258 13.03 3.36 -7.81
C ASN A 258 13.24 2.33 -8.92
N ALA A 259 12.26 2.15 -9.81
CA ALA A 259 12.42 1.27 -10.96
C ALA A 259 13.61 1.66 -11.85
N GLN A 260 13.82 2.95 -12.13
CA GLN A 260 15.00 3.40 -12.88
C GLN A 260 16.30 3.21 -12.09
N ALA A 261 16.29 3.55 -10.80
CA ALA A 261 17.47 3.42 -9.95
C ALA A 261 17.92 1.95 -9.82
N PHE A 262 16.98 1.02 -9.67
CA PHE A 262 17.28 -0.41 -9.55
C PHE A 262 17.98 -1.01 -10.77
N GLU A 263 17.87 -0.42 -11.96
CA GLU A 263 18.61 -0.90 -13.15
C GLU A 263 20.13 -0.81 -12.95
N TYR A 264 20.61 0.13 -12.12
CA TYR A 264 22.04 0.48 -12.01
C TYR A 264 22.61 0.41 -10.59
N MET A 265 21.77 0.18 -9.59
CA MET A 265 22.16 0.18 -8.17
C MET A 265 23.13 -0.96 -7.85
N THR A 266 24.25 -0.65 -7.18
CA THR A 266 25.16 -1.67 -6.62
C THR A 266 24.61 -2.24 -5.31
N PRO A 267 25.16 -3.37 -4.80
CA PRO A 267 24.81 -3.86 -3.47
C PRO A 267 25.00 -2.81 -2.37
N GLU A 268 26.09 -2.05 -2.42
CA GLU A 268 26.41 -0.99 -1.44
C GLU A 268 25.43 0.18 -1.56
N ASP A 269 25.06 0.58 -2.78
CA ASP A 269 24.05 1.60 -2.99
C ASP A 269 22.68 1.16 -2.45
N LEU A 270 22.34 -0.13 -2.62
CA LEU A 270 21.10 -0.73 -2.14
C LEU A 270 21.05 -0.75 -0.62
N GLU A 271 22.13 -1.15 0.04
CA GLU A 271 22.23 -1.14 1.50
C GLU A 271 22.14 0.29 2.06
N ARG A 272 22.88 1.24 1.46
CA ARG A 272 22.89 2.64 1.90
C ARG A 272 21.54 3.32 1.71
N SER A 273 20.87 3.06 0.59
CA SER A 273 19.64 3.78 0.22
C SER A 273 18.38 3.09 0.74
N LEU A 274 18.41 1.76 0.91
CA LEU A 274 17.27 0.94 1.33
C LEU A 274 17.70 -0.13 2.36
N PRO A 275 18.14 0.28 3.57
CA PRO A 275 18.66 -0.65 4.59
C PRO A 275 17.64 -1.70 5.05
N ALA A 276 16.34 -1.46 4.83
CA ALA A 276 15.27 -2.44 5.07
C ALA A 276 15.46 -3.75 4.29
N VAL A 277 16.29 -3.76 3.23
CA VAL A 277 16.64 -4.99 2.51
C VAL A 277 17.34 -6.02 3.42
N LEU A 278 18.10 -5.55 4.41
CA LEU A 278 18.86 -6.40 5.33
C LEU A 278 17.95 -7.28 6.20
N ASP A 279 16.72 -6.83 6.47
CA ASP A 279 15.71 -7.63 7.17
C ASP A 279 15.42 -8.94 6.42
N ALA A 280 15.44 -8.90 5.08
CA ALA A 280 15.24 -10.07 4.23
C ALA A 280 16.52 -10.91 4.10
N VAL A 281 17.67 -10.27 3.90
CA VAL A 281 19.00 -10.92 3.78
C VAL A 281 19.25 -11.91 4.92
N MET A 282 18.95 -11.52 6.15
CA MET A 282 19.18 -12.36 7.34
C MET A 282 18.24 -13.57 7.45
N HIS A 283 17.21 -13.67 6.61
CA HIS A 283 16.17 -14.71 6.71
C HIS A 283 15.97 -15.49 5.41
N VAL A 284 16.74 -15.18 4.37
CA VAL A 284 16.88 -16.07 3.22
C VAL A 284 17.99 -17.07 3.49
N GLN A 285 17.82 -18.32 3.09
CA GLN A 285 18.76 -19.41 3.39
C GLN A 285 19.99 -19.35 2.46
N GLN A 286 20.70 -18.22 2.48
CA GLN A 286 21.87 -17.93 1.66
C GLN A 286 22.88 -17.10 2.49
N PRO A 287 24.18 -17.12 2.16
CA PRO A 287 25.15 -16.20 2.77
C PRO A 287 24.72 -14.74 2.57
N PRO A 288 24.98 -13.82 3.53
CA PRO A 288 24.48 -12.45 3.47
C PRO A 288 24.85 -11.68 2.19
N GLU A 289 26.10 -11.80 1.74
CA GLU A 289 26.58 -11.16 0.50
C GLU A 289 25.82 -11.71 -0.73
N THR A 290 25.73 -13.04 -0.85
CA THR A 290 24.99 -13.71 -1.92
C THR A 290 23.51 -13.33 -1.90
N ALA A 291 22.90 -13.26 -0.72
CA ALA A 291 21.51 -12.87 -0.55
C ALA A 291 21.26 -11.43 -1.01
N LEU A 292 22.14 -10.50 -0.65
CA LEU A 292 22.06 -9.10 -1.06
C LEU A 292 22.17 -8.98 -2.59
N ASP A 293 23.12 -9.70 -3.19
CA ASP A 293 23.29 -9.76 -4.65
C ASP A 293 22.06 -10.33 -5.37
N MET A 294 21.45 -11.38 -4.82
CA MET A 294 20.23 -11.98 -5.37
C MET A 294 19.05 -11.02 -5.27
N ILE A 295 18.91 -10.29 -4.16
CA ILE A 295 17.85 -9.28 -4.00
C ILE A 295 18.08 -8.10 -4.96
N ARG A 296 19.32 -7.61 -5.08
CA ARG A 296 19.69 -6.61 -6.09
C ARG A 296 19.33 -7.09 -7.50
N GLY A 297 19.65 -8.35 -7.84
CA GLY A 297 19.30 -8.95 -9.12
C GLY A 297 17.79 -9.01 -9.37
N LEU A 298 16.99 -9.35 -8.36
CA LEU A 298 15.53 -9.29 -8.42
C LEU A 298 15.02 -7.87 -8.70
N LEU A 299 15.52 -6.87 -7.96
CA LEU A 299 15.13 -5.47 -8.10
C LEU A 299 15.54 -4.90 -9.47
N ALA A 300 16.74 -5.25 -9.97
CA ALA A 300 17.21 -4.84 -11.29
C ALA A 300 16.31 -5.39 -12.41
N ARG A 301 15.96 -6.68 -12.37
CA ARG A 301 15.03 -7.27 -13.34
C ARG A 301 13.65 -6.61 -13.29
N HIS A 302 13.17 -6.27 -12.09
CA HIS A 302 11.92 -5.52 -11.93
C HIS A 302 12.03 -4.12 -12.53
N GLY A 303 13.09 -3.37 -12.20
CA GLY A 303 13.37 -2.04 -12.70
C GLY A 303 13.39 -1.99 -14.23
N SER A 304 14.19 -2.85 -14.87
CA SER A 304 14.27 -2.93 -16.33
C SER A 304 12.94 -3.34 -16.98
N SER A 305 12.13 -4.16 -16.30
CA SER A 305 10.79 -4.52 -16.79
C SER A 305 9.84 -3.33 -16.79
N VAL A 306 9.78 -2.59 -15.68
CA VAL A 306 8.92 -1.40 -15.54
C VAL A 306 9.37 -0.33 -16.53
N ALA A 307 10.66 0.01 -16.52
CA ALA A 307 11.21 1.04 -17.39
C ALA A 307 11.09 0.66 -18.87
N GLY A 308 11.27 -0.62 -19.22
CA GLY A 308 11.04 -1.13 -20.57
C GLY A 308 9.60 -0.95 -21.06
N VAL A 309 8.61 -1.21 -20.20
CA VAL A 309 7.19 -0.95 -20.52
C VAL A 309 6.94 0.55 -20.70
N MET A 310 7.51 1.41 -19.85
CA MET A 310 7.34 2.87 -19.97
C MET A 310 7.98 3.41 -21.25
N ARG A 311 9.21 2.98 -21.57
CA ARG A 311 9.90 3.34 -22.83
C ARG A 311 9.05 2.95 -24.04
N LYS A 312 8.59 1.71 -24.10
CA LYS A 312 7.71 1.22 -25.18
C LYS A 312 6.42 2.03 -25.30
N ALA A 313 5.81 2.44 -24.18
CA ALA A 313 4.62 3.27 -24.19
C ALA A 313 4.90 4.68 -24.76
N LEU A 314 6.04 5.27 -24.38
CA LEU A 314 6.47 6.59 -24.83
C LEU A 314 6.96 6.62 -26.29
N ASP A 315 7.47 5.50 -26.80
CA ASP A 315 7.82 5.33 -28.23
C ASP A 315 6.56 5.36 -29.11
N GLN A 316 5.42 4.89 -28.58
CA GLN A 316 4.16 4.82 -29.31
C GLN A 316 3.36 6.13 -29.25
N ARG A 317 3.42 6.85 -28.12
CA ARG A 317 2.68 8.09 -27.91
C ARG A 317 3.46 9.02 -27.00
N ALA A 318 3.44 10.32 -27.28
CA ALA A 318 4.10 11.31 -26.43
C ALA A 318 3.54 11.27 -24.99
N ALA A 319 4.40 11.51 -23.98
CA ALA A 319 4.01 11.60 -22.57
C ALA A 319 2.80 12.54 -22.37
N GLY A 320 2.77 13.62 -23.16
CA GLY A 320 1.68 14.59 -23.31
C GLY A 320 0.27 13.99 -23.41
N SER A 321 0.16 12.88 -24.13
CA SER A 321 -1.11 12.25 -24.54
C SER A 321 -1.69 11.29 -23.50
N PHE A 322 -0.90 10.87 -22.52
CA PHE A 322 -1.39 10.00 -21.45
C PHE A 322 -2.16 10.80 -20.39
N PRO A 323 -3.14 10.19 -19.70
CA PRO A 323 -3.87 10.85 -18.62
C PRO A 323 -2.92 11.48 -17.59
N ALA A 324 -3.29 12.66 -17.08
CA ALA A 324 -2.51 13.32 -16.04
C ALA A 324 -2.27 12.36 -14.86
N HIS A 325 -1.03 12.31 -14.37
CA HIS A 325 -0.60 11.47 -13.25
C HIS A 325 -0.70 9.93 -13.47
N SER A 326 -0.85 9.48 -14.72
CA SER A 326 -0.60 8.09 -15.10
C SER A 326 0.90 7.76 -15.03
N LEU A 327 1.27 6.46 -15.00
CA LEU A 327 2.68 6.08 -14.92
C LEU A 327 3.49 6.56 -16.14
N PRO A 328 3.04 6.38 -17.40
CA PRO A 328 3.77 6.87 -18.56
C PRO A 328 3.94 8.38 -18.56
N ARG A 329 2.91 9.12 -18.10
CA ARG A 329 2.98 10.58 -17.97
C ARG A 329 4.07 11.00 -16.98
N LEU A 330 4.05 10.43 -15.77
CA LEU A 330 5.02 10.74 -14.71
C LEU A 330 6.44 10.32 -15.11
N TYR A 331 6.59 9.17 -15.76
CA TYR A 331 7.88 8.67 -16.24
C TYR A 331 8.47 9.58 -17.34
N GLY A 332 7.64 10.01 -18.30
CA GLY A 332 8.08 10.89 -19.38
C GLY A 332 8.44 12.30 -18.91
N GLU A 333 7.68 12.87 -17.97
CA GLU A 333 8.00 14.16 -17.34
C GLU A 333 9.34 14.11 -16.61
N MET A 334 9.60 13.02 -15.89
CA MET A 334 10.88 12.79 -15.21
C MET A 334 12.06 12.65 -16.19
N GLN A 335 11.91 11.90 -17.28
CA GLN A 335 12.95 11.77 -18.32
C GLN A 335 13.29 13.12 -18.95
N THR A 336 12.28 13.95 -19.22
CA THR A 336 12.47 15.29 -19.80
C THR A 336 13.23 16.22 -18.84
N GLN A 337 13.02 16.07 -17.53
CA GLN A 337 13.75 16.83 -16.51
C GLN A 337 15.24 16.43 -16.40
N VAL A 338 15.58 15.17 -16.73
CA VAL A 338 16.97 14.65 -16.67
C VAL A 338 17.75 14.95 -17.97
N LEU A 339 17.07 14.97 -19.12
CA LEU A 339 17.70 15.19 -20.44
C LEU A 339 18.03 16.66 -20.75
N LEU A 340 17.42 17.61 -20.02
CA LEU A 340 17.85 18.99 -20.07
C LEU A 340 19.14 19.10 -19.23
N PRO A 341 20.29 19.50 -19.79
CA PRO A 341 21.38 20.00 -18.95
C PRO A 341 20.78 21.08 -18.05
N THR A 342 21.38 21.30 -16.88
CA THR A 342 21.23 22.57 -16.15
C THR A 342 21.78 23.69 -17.05
N VAL A 343 21.05 24.02 -18.11
CA VAL A 343 20.97 25.37 -18.61
C VAL A 343 20.54 26.12 -17.38
N ALA A 344 21.45 26.92 -16.81
CA ALA A 344 21.05 28.05 -16.01
C ALA A 344 19.98 28.72 -16.88
N VAL A 345 18.72 28.51 -16.50
CA VAL A 345 17.60 29.11 -17.19
C VAL A 345 17.92 30.58 -17.10
N ALA A 346 18.40 31.17 -18.20
CA ALA A 346 18.41 32.60 -18.37
C ALA A 346 17.03 33.01 -17.91
N ALA A 347 16.99 33.80 -16.82
CA ALA A 347 15.81 34.07 -16.03
C ALA A 347 14.61 34.05 -16.97
N ALA A 348 13.72 33.06 -16.79
CA ALA A 348 12.55 32.90 -17.62
C ALA A 348 11.96 34.30 -17.84
N PRO A 349 11.54 34.68 -19.06
CA PRO A 349 10.92 35.99 -19.25
C PRO A 349 9.90 36.15 -18.14
N ALA A 350 10.12 37.17 -17.30
CA ALA A 350 9.39 37.37 -16.06
C ALA A 350 7.90 37.28 -16.40
N GLY A 351 7.26 36.18 -16.00
CA GLY A 351 5.96 35.83 -16.56
C GLY A 351 5.53 34.36 -16.54
N ARG A 352 6.27 33.43 -15.91
CA ARG A 352 5.60 32.24 -15.37
C ARG A 352 4.97 32.67 -14.06
N ALA A 353 3.66 32.87 -14.05
CA ALA A 353 2.91 33.03 -12.82
C ALA A 353 3.32 31.88 -11.89
N GLU A 354 3.92 32.23 -10.75
CA GLU A 354 4.02 31.31 -9.61
C GLU A 354 2.64 30.68 -9.43
N PRO A 355 2.52 29.37 -9.10
CA PRO A 355 1.22 28.83 -8.73
C PRO A 355 0.65 29.77 -7.66
N GLU A 356 -0.51 30.38 -7.92
CA GLU A 356 -1.08 31.42 -7.06
C GLU A 356 -1.26 30.84 -5.65
N THR A 357 -0.27 31.05 -4.78
CA THR A 357 -0.37 30.64 -3.39
C THR A 357 -1.37 31.56 -2.70
N ILE A 358 -2.25 30.96 -1.92
CA ILE A 358 -3.26 31.71 -1.19
C ILE A 358 -2.55 32.40 -0.03
N ALA A 359 -2.49 33.72 -0.07
CA ALA A 359 -1.91 34.50 1.03
C ALA A 359 -2.77 34.35 2.30
N VAL A 360 -2.17 33.93 3.41
CA VAL A 360 -2.81 33.88 4.72
C VAL A 360 -2.15 34.92 5.61
N GLU A 361 -2.86 36.00 5.90
CA GLU A 361 -2.40 37.04 6.80
C GLU A 361 -2.98 36.83 8.18
N ILE A 362 -2.14 36.95 9.20
CA ILE A 362 -2.53 36.77 10.59
C ILE A 362 -2.21 37.98 11.45
N ASP A 363 -3.09 38.21 12.43
CA ASP A 363 -2.91 39.12 13.55
C ASP A 363 -3.39 38.41 14.82
N GLY A 364 -2.42 37.98 15.63
CA GLY A 364 -2.66 37.25 16.87
C GLY A 364 -3.30 38.12 17.95
N ALA A 365 -3.00 39.43 18.00
CA ALA A 365 -3.55 40.35 19.00
C ALA A 365 -5.03 40.65 18.72
N ALA A 366 -5.39 40.83 17.45
CA ALA A 366 -6.77 41.07 17.04
C ALA A 366 -7.61 39.78 16.89
N ARG A 367 -7.01 38.59 17.06
CA ARG A 367 -7.58 37.27 16.72
C ARG A 367 -8.19 37.27 15.33
N TRP A 368 -7.41 37.72 14.36
CA TRP A 368 -7.86 37.99 13.01
C TRP A 368 -7.02 37.25 11.98
N VAL A 369 -7.68 36.65 10.99
CA VAL A 369 -7.06 35.93 9.88
C VAL A 369 -7.73 36.33 8.58
N ARG A 370 -6.93 36.68 7.58
CA ARG A 370 -7.37 36.88 6.20
C ARG A 370 -6.76 35.82 5.29
N VAL A 371 -7.59 35.16 4.49
CA VAL A 371 -7.21 34.12 3.53
C VAL A 371 -7.54 34.61 2.13
N GLY A 372 -6.54 34.88 1.31
CA GLY A 372 -6.75 35.53 0.02
C GLY A 372 -7.33 36.96 0.13
N PRO A 373 -7.84 37.52 -0.96
CA PRO A 373 -8.23 38.95 -1.01
C PRO A 373 -9.53 39.28 -0.25
N HIS A 374 -10.44 38.31 -0.06
CA HIS A 374 -11.82 38.60 0.35
C HIS A 374 -12.33 37.81 1.56
N ILE A 375 -11.53 36.92 2.15
CA ILE A 375 -12.03 36.00 3.17
C ILE A 375 -11.39 36.31 4.50
N THR A 376 -12.22 36.72 5.46
CA THR A 376 -11.79 37.10 6.80
C THR A 376 -12.51 36.28 7.86
N PHE A 377 -11.75 35.92 8.89
CA PHE A 377 -12.21 35.33 10.15
C PHE A 377 -11.70 36.21 11.29
N GLN A 378 -12.56 36.55 12.24
CA GLN A 378 -12.20 37.47 13.32
C GLN A 378 -12.92 37.11 14.62
N ARG A 379 -12.17 37.02 15.73
CA ARG A 379 -12.70 36.63 17.07
C ARG A 379 -13.54 35.34 17.00
N ASP A 380 -13.05 34.53 16.09
CA ASP A 380 -13.53 33.37 15.40
C ASP A 380 -13.24 32.01 16.00
N ALA A 381 -14.23 31.14 15.93
CA ALA A 381 -14.07 29.71 16.01
C ALA A 381 -12.85 29.25 15.15
N ASN A 382 -12.96 29.56 13.86
CA ASN A 382 -12.03 29.18 12.82
C ASN A 382 -10.78 30.08 12.80
N ALA A 383 -10.91 31.34 13.20
CA ALA A 383 -9.76 32.23 13.38
C ALA A 383 -8.73 31.63 14.33
N ASP A 384 -9.16 31.12 15.49
CA ASP A 384 -8.24 30.52 16.47
C ASP A 384 -7.50 29.29 15.90
N LEU A 385 -8.21 28.43 15.16
CA LEU A 385 -7.60 27.27 14.51
C LEU A 385 -6.57 27.70 13.47
N LEU A 386 -6.92 28.65 12.60
CA LEU A 386 -6.04 29.11 11.53
C LEU A 386 -4.82 29.85 12.09
N LEU A 387 -4.96 30.62 13.18
CA LEU A 387 -3.84 31.27 13.87
C LEU A 387 -2.81 30.26 14.36
N VAL A 388 -3.25 29.23 15.09
CA VAL A 388 -2.36 28.21 15.64
C VAL A 388 -1.62 27.44 14.52
N LEU A 389 -2.32 27.12 13.43
CA LEU A 389 -1.70 26.44 12.28
C LEU A 389 -0.75 27.37 11.50
N ALA A 390 -1.09 28.65 11.37
CA ALA A 390 -0.27 29.67 10.70
C ALA A 390 1.01 29.98 11.48
N GLU A 391 0.95 30.00 12.81
CA GLU A 391 2.14 30.13 13.67
C GLU A 391 3.09 28.94 13.53
N SER A 392 2.55 27.72 13.49
CA SER A 392 3.35 26.53 13.19
C SER A 392 3.99 26.64 11.81
N TRP A 393 3.24 27.04 10.78
CA TRP A 393 3.78 27.25 9.44
C TRP A 393 4.93 28.26 9.41
N LEU A 394 4.76 29.42 10.08
CA LEU A 394 5.80 30.45 10.18
C LEU A 394 7.07 29.96 10.87
N SER A 395 6.96 29.01 11.80
CA SER A 395 8.14 28.42 12.44
C SER A 395 9.02 27.60 11.49
N GLY A 396 8.48 27.10 10.38
CA GLY A 396 9.25 26.44 9.31
C GLY A 396 9.64 27.37 8.15
N ALA A 397 9.06 28.56 8.07
CA ALA A 397 9.31 29.51 7.00
C ALA A 397 10.74 30.10 7.10
N GLY A 398 11.42 30.23 5.95
CA GLY A 398 12.77 30.79 5.87
C GLY A 398 13.91 29.83 6.25
N GLN A 399 13.60 28.57 6.58
CA GLN A 399 14.60 27.54 6.94
C GLN A 399 15.04 26.66 5.75
N GLY A 400 14.60 26.97 4.53
CA GLY A 400 14.92 26.16 3.34
C GLY A 400 14.28 24.77 3.34
N LEU A 401 13.27 24.54 4.19
CA LEU A 401 12.55 23.28 4.30
C LEU A 401 11.75 22.96 3.04
N THR A 402 11.79 21.69 2.62
CA THR A 402 10.89 21.22 1.57
C THR A 402 9.44 21.17 2.11
N PRO A 403 8.40 21.20 1.24
CA PRO A 403 6.99 21.06 1.68
C PRO A 403 6.70 19.85 2.59
N LEU A 404 7.53 18.80 2.53
CA LEU A 404 7.39 17.62 3.38
C LEU A 404 7.95 17.84 4.80
N ASP A 405 8.91 18.75 4.95
CA ASP A 405 9.60 19.02 6.23
C ASP A 405 8.95 20.15 7.03
N TYR A 406 7.92 20.81 6.47
CA TYR A 406 7.16 21.82 7.21
C TYR A 406 6.45 21.25 8.43
N PRO A 407 6.51 21.94 9.58
CA PRO A 407 6.07 21.43 10.87
C PRO A 407 4.56 21.15 10.92
N CYS A 408 4.22 19.99 11.50
CA CYS A 408 2.85 19.58 11.80
C CYS A 408 2.56 19.68 13.31
N ILE A 409 1.31 19.99 13.65
CA ILE A 409 0.83 19.94 15.03
C ILE A 409 0.01 18.68 15.25
N SER A 410 0.45 17.78 16.13
CA SER A 410 -0.28 16.53 16.43
C SER A 410 -1.72 16.81 16.89
N ALA A 411 -2.65 15.88 16.64
CA ALA A 411 -4.06 16.05 17.03
C ALA A 411 -4.25 16.29 18.55
N PRO A 412 -3.55 15.58 19.46
CA PRO A 412 -3.62 15.87 20.90
C PRO A 412 -3.07 17.25 21.26
N GLU A 413 -1.96 17.67 20.64
CA GLU A 413 -1.35 18.99 20.86
C GLU A 413 -2.26 20.12 20.37
N LEU A 414 -2.83 19.98 19.18
CA LEU A 414 -3.72 20.97 18.59
C LEU A 414 -5.04 21.09 19.38
N ALA A 415 -5.60 19.97 19.84
CA ALA A 415 -6.78 20.00 20.71
C ALA A 415 -6.50 20.75 22.02
N ARG A 416 -5.32 20.53 22.63
CA ARG A 416 -4.90 21.23 23.85
C ARG A 416 -4.73 22.73 23.62
N ARG A 417 -4.04 23.13 22.54
CA ARG A 417 -3.84 24.55 22.18
C ARG A 417 -5.14 25.29 21.89
N LEU A 418 -6.17 24.58 21.41
CA LEU A 418 -7.49 25.13 21.12
C LEU A 418 -8.51 24.98 22.27
N GLY A 419 -8.10 24.43 23.42
CA GLY A 419 -8.98 24.22 24.57
C GLY A 419 -10.14 23.25 24.31
N LEU A 420 -9.92 22.23 23.46
CA LEU A 420 -10.96 21.25 23.08
C LEU A 420 -10.90 20.00 23.95
N GLU A 421 -12.06 19.49 24.36
CA GLU A 421 -12.21 18.34 25.28
C GLU A 421 -11.85 16.98 24.65
N SER A 422 -11.77 16.88 23.32
CA SER A 422 -11.45 15.61 22.62
C SER A 422 -10.94 15.81 21.20
N GLU A 423 -10.24 14.80 20.67
CA GLU A 423 -9.85 14.76 19.25
C GLU A 423 -11.06 14.76 18.30
N GLU A 424 -12.20 14.21 18.74
CA GLU A 424 -13.43 14.22 17.95
C GLU A 424 -14.04 15.64 17.87
N ALA A 425 -13.88 16.46 18.91
CA ALA A 425 -14.20 17.88 18.86
C ALA A 425 -13.26 18.64 17.91
N LEU A 426 -11.96 18.30 17.90
CA LEU A 426 -10.98 18.85 16.95
C LEU A 426 -11.32 18.51 15.51
N ARG A 427 -11.63 17.25 15.19
CA ARG A 427 -12.03 16.82 13.84
C ARG A 427 -13.25 17.60 13.34
N ARG A 428 -14.27 17.75 14.20
CA ARG A 428 -15.46 18.57 13.90
C ARG A 428 -15.11 20.04 13.71
N ARG A 429 -14.14 20.59 14.44
CA ARG A 429 -13.67 21.97 14.29
C ARG A 429 -12.92 22.18 12.97
N VAL A 430 -12.02 21.28 12.60
CA VAL A 430 -11.30 21.32 11.32
C VAL A 430 -12.26 21.18 10.14
N LEU A 431 -13.23 20.26 10.22
CA LEU A 431 -14.25 20.09 9.19
C LEU A 431 -15.09 21.36 9.00
N ARG A 432 -15.50 22.02 10.10
CA ARG A 432 -16.22 23.30 10.05
C ARG A 432 -15.39 24.41 9.40
N ALA A 433 -14.10 24.50 9.73
CA ALA A 433 -13.21 25.47 9.12
C ALA A 433 -13.04 25.25 7.60
N ARG A 434 -12.84 24.00 7.16
CA ARG A 434 -12.79 23.65 5.73
C ARG A 434 -14.08 24.02 5.00
N ASN A 435 -15.24 23.69 5.58
CA ASN A 435 -16.53 24.04 4.98
C ASN A 435 -16.77 25.56 4.93
N ALA A 436 -16.33 26.29 5.97
CA ALA A 436 -16.45 27.75 6.00
C ALA A 436 -15.54 28.41 4.94
N LEU A 437 -14.32 27.91 4.76
CA LEU A 437 -13.43 28.33 3.68
C LEU A 437 -14.08 28.05 2.32
N GLN A 438 -14.53 26.83 2.08
CA GLN A 438 -15.17 26.45 0.81
C GLN A 438 -16.37 27.33 0.48
N LYS A 439 -17.25 27.58 1.45
CA LYS A 439 -18.45 28.42 1.25
C LYS A 439 -18.07 29.87 0.93
N LYS A 440 -17.07 30.43 1.62
CA LYS A 440 -16.63 31.82 1.41
C LYS A 440 -15.88 32.01 0.08
N PHE A 441 -15.07 31.04 -0.34
CA PHE A 441 -14.42 31.04 -1.66
C PHE A 441 -15.43 30.95 -2.80
N ALA A 442 -16.42 30.06 -2.69
CA ALA A 442 -17.50 29.94 -3.67
C ALA A 442 -18.31 31.24 -3.81
N SER A 443 -18.56 31.96 -2.70
CA SER A 443 -19.24 33.26 -2.74
C SER A 443 -18.40 34.41 -3.29
N SER A 444 -17.09 34.23 -3.44
CA SER A 444 -16.16 35.22 -4.00
C SER A 444 -15.74 34.92 -5.45
N GLY A 445 -16.38 33.94 -6.10
CA GLY A 445 -16.10 33.59 -7.50
C GLY A 445 -14.77 32.85 -7.72
N LEU A 446 -14.16 32.33 -6.64
CA LEU A 446 -12.91 31.58 -6.69
C LEU A 446 -13.18 30.06 -6.71
N ASP A 447 -12.24 29.29 -7.26
CA ASP A 447 -12.34 27.83 -7.33
C ASP A 447 -12.50 27.21 -5.93
N ALA A 448 -13.65 26.57 -5.70
CA ALA A 448 -14.00 25.98 -4.42
C ALA A 448 -13.16 24.73 -4.11
N ASP A 449 -12.64 24.02 -5.13
CA ASP A 449 -11.85 22.82 -4.94
C ASP A 449 -10.41 23.13 -4.49
N ALA A 450 -9.88 24.32 -4.84
CA ALA A 450 -8.58 24.81 -4.35
C ALA A 450 -8.52 24.96 -2.81
N THR A 451 -9.67 25.00 -2.12
CA THR A 451 -9.75 25.23 -0.67
C THR A 451 -9.70 23.99 0.19
N ARG A 452 -10.01 22.81 -0.39
CA ARG A 452 -10.04 21.54 0.36
C ARG A 452 -8.67 21.14 0.90
N GLU A 453 -7.61 21.71 0.34
CA GLU A 453 -6.21 21.42 0.63
C GLU A 453 -5.53 22.50 1.49
N ILE A 454 -6.20 23.61 1.87
CA ILE A 454 -5.57 24.67 2.70
C ILE A 454 -5.13 24.15 4.08
N ILE A 455 -6.01 23.40 4.75
CA ILE A 455 -5.71 22.74 6.02
C ILE A 455 -5.48 21.26 5.72
N GLU A 456 -4.24 20.80 5.86
CA GLU A 456 -3.88 19.40 5.67
C GLU A 456 -4.08 18.60 6.96
N ASN A 457 -4.46 17.33 6.81
CA ASN A 457 -4.33 16.34 7.87
C ASN A 457 -3.28 15.32 7.40
N VAL A 458 -2.06 15.46 7.90
CA VAL A 458 -0.94 14.57 7.61
C VAL A 458 -1.04 13.39 8.56
N PRO A 459 -1.36 12.17 8.07
CA PRO A 459 -1.67 11.07 8.98
C PRO A 459 -0.46 10.72 9.85
N TRP A 460 -0.68 10.61 11.16
CA TRP A 460 0.30 10.40 12.24
C TRP A 460 1.18 11.60 12.62
N GLN A 461 1.20 12.69 11.83
CA GLN A 461 1.90 13.93 12.17
C GLN A 461 0.94 15.01 12.69
N GLY A 462 -0.32 14.99 12.25
CA GLY A 462 -1.37 15.91 12.69
C GLY A 462 -1.77 16.91 11.62
N TYR A 463 -2.02 18.16 12.00
CA TYR A 463 -2.57 19.18 11.12
C TYR A 463 -1.56 20.29 10.84
N ARG A 464 -1.60 20.85 9.63
CA ARG A 464 -0.83 22.03 9.22
C ARG A 464 -1.55 22.81 8.11
N LEU A 465 -1.06 24.01 7.79
CA LEU A 465 -1.40 24.67 6.53
C LEU A 465 -0.52 24.10 5.41
N ALA A 466 -1.08 23.86 4.22
CA ALA A 466 -0.36 23.30 3.07
C ALA A 466 0.76 24.26 2.60
N PRO A 467 2.04 23.88 2.73
CA PRO A 467 3.17 24.76 2.45
C PRO A 467 3.44 25.04 0.96
N ASP A 468 2.88 24.24 0.07
CA ASP A 468 2.89 24.41 -1.39
C ASP A 468 1.67 25.18 -1.91
N ARG A 469 0.67 25.46 -1.05
CA ARG A 469 -0.59 26.14 -1.42
C ARG A 469 -0.80 27.48 -0.72
N VAL A 470 -0.14 27.69 0.41
CA VAL A 470 -0.38 28.84 1.29
C VAL A 470 0.94 29.55 1.58
N THR A 471 0.91 30.88 1.53
CA THR A 471 1.99 31.73 2.04
C THR A 471 1.48 32.47 3.27
N VAL A 472 2.10 32.28 4.44
CA VAL A 472 1.67 32.97 5.67
C VAL A 472 2.47 34.26 5.88
N ARG A 473 1.80 35.34 6.27
CA ARG A 473 2.42 36.62 6.63
C ARG A 473 1.83 37.16 7.94
N ARG A 474 2.66 37.76 8.79
CA ARG A 474 2.17 38.55 9.93
C ARG A 474 1.82 39.95 9.46
N ARG A 475 0.66 40.46 9.90
CA ARG A 475 0.33 41.87 9.73
C ARG A 475 1.29 42.67 10.62
N VAL A 476 2.10 43.54 10.01
CA VAL A 476 2.91 44.51 10.75
C VAL A 476 2.03 45.72 10.96
N ASP A 477 1.78 46.10 12.22
CA ASP A 477 1.12 47.36 12.54
C ASP A 477 1.96 48.50 11.96
N LYS A 478 1.42 49.16 10.94
CA LYS A 478 1.82 50.54 10.66
C LYS A 478 1.19 51.35 11.78
N GLY A 479 2.02 51.71 12.78
CA GLY A 479 1.68 52.69 13.79
C GLY A 479 1.23 54.01 13.18
#